data_AF-A0A6B2TMP4-F1
#
_entry.id   AF-A0A6B2TMP4-F1
#
_cell.length_a   1.000
_cell.length_b   1.000
_cell.length_c   1.000
_cell.angle_alpha   90.00
_cell.angle_beta   90.00
_cell.angle_gamma   90.00
#
_symmetry.space_group_name_H-M   'P 1'
#
loop_
_entity.id
_entity.type
_entity.pdbx_description
1 polymer ?
#
loop_
_entity_poly.entity_id
_entity_poly.type
_entity_poly.pdbx_seq_one_letter_code
_entity_poly.pdbx_strand_id
1 'polypeptide(L)' 'RVRVVHADAFRWLRLARTRYDVVISDLPDPGITPSTKLYSQEFYGLTTRVLADGGRLAVHAGPLATRPRVFWTVEATL' A
#
# COMPACT_ATOMS: atom_id res chain seq x y z
N ARG A 1 19.70 -8.98 -3.08
CA ARG A 1 19.95 -8.20 -4.32
C ARG A 1 18.88 -7.12 -4.43
N VAL A 2 19.17 -5.94 -4.96
CA VAL A 2 18.23 -4.81 -5.04
C VAL A 2 17.96 -4.46 -6.50
N ARG A 3 16.69 -4.19 -6.84
CA ARG A 3 16.28 -3.63 -8.13
C ARG A 3 15.44 -2.38 -7.86
N VAL A 4 15.87 -1.25 -8.40
CA VAL A 4 15.15 0.02 -8.29
C VAL A 4 14.28 0.23 -9.53
N VAL A 5 13.05 0.69 -9.32
CA VAL A 5 12.12 1.06 -10.39
C VAL A 5 11.56 2.44 -10.07
N HIS A 6 11.74 3.39 -10.98
CA HIS A 6 11.14 4.72 -10.88
C HIS A 6 9.78 4.73 -11.57
N ALA A 7 8.71 4.64 -10.79
CA ALA A 7 7.33 4.65 -11.30
C ALA A 7 6.34 5.13 -10.23
N ASP A 8 5.17 5.59 -10.65
CA ASP A 8 4.00 5.73 -9.76
C ASP A 8 3.52 4.32 -9.37
N ALA A 9 3.48 4.04 -8.06
CA ALA A 9 3.17 2.70 -7.55
C ALA A 9 1.80 2.19 -8.00
N PHE A 10 0.79 3.06 -8.06
CA PHE A 10 -0.55 2.71 -8.48
C PHE A 10 -0.56 2.22 -9.94
N ARG A 11 0.04 3.02 -10.84
CA ARG A 11 0.16 2.66 -12.26
C ARG A 11 1.01 1.42 -12.45
N TRP A 12 2.09 1.29 -11.68
CA TRP A 12 2.97 0.13 -11.75
C TRP A 12 2.25 -1.17 -11.38
N LEU A 13 1.47 -1.18 -10.29
CA LEU A 13 0.72 -2.35 -9.83
C LEU A 13 -0.32 -2.84 -10.85
N ARG A 14 -0.90 -1.95 -11.66
CA ARG A 14 -1.83 -2.35 -12.75
C ARG A 14 -1.15 -3.21 -13.82
N LEU A 15 0.14 -2.99 -14.05
CA LEU A 15 0.92 -3.67 -15.09
C LEU A 15 1.77 -4.82 -14.53
N ALA A 16 2.02 -4.83 -13.23
CA ALA A 16 2.83 -5.85 -12.58
C ALA A 16 2.28 -7.26 -12.82
N ARG A 17 3.21 -8.21 -13.02
CA ARG A 17 2.92 -9.64 -13.22
C ARG A 17 3.67 -10.52 -12.23
N THR A 18 4.77 -10.02 -11.67
CA THR A 18 5.59 -10.70 -10.67
C THR A 18 4.82 -10.84 -9.36
N ARG A 19 5.06 -11.95 -8.66
CA ARG A 19 4.54 -12.22 -7.31
C ARG A 19 5.61 -11.96 -6.25
N TYR A 20 5.18 -11.51 -5.09
CA TYR A 20 6.02 -11.19 -3.95
C TYR A 20 5.50 -11.91 -2.71
N ASP A 21 6.41 -12.44 -1.90
CA ASP A 21 6.05 -13.02 -0.59
C ASP A 21 5.67 -11.93 0.42
N VAL A 22 6.27 -10.75 0.27
CA VAL A 22 6.01 -9.58 1.12
C VAL A 22 5.97 -8.31 0.27
N VAL A 23 4.95 -7.48 0.50
CA VAL A 23 4.90 -6.10 0.02
C VAL A 23 4.92 -5.15 1.21
N ILE A 24 5.79 -4.15 1.15
CA ILE A 24 5.88 -3.08 2.15
C ILE A 24 5.43 -1.79 1.48
N SER A 25 4.29 -1.26 1.92
CA SER A 25 3.70 -0.02 1.44
C SER A 25 4.11 1.14 2.35
N ASP A 26 5.34 1.61 2.15
CA ASP A 26 5.91 2.78 2.83
C ASP A 26 5.61 4.06 2.02
N LEU A 27 4.36 4.50 2.09
CA LEU A 27 3.83 5.62 1.30
C LEU A 27 3.67 6.87 2.20
N PRO A 28 3.60 8.07 1.60
CA PRO A 28 3.44 9.29 2.38
C PRO A 28 2.13 9.30 3.18
N ASP A 29 2.08 10.10 4.24
CA ASP A 29 1.00 10.11 5.24
C ASP A 29 -0.41 9.98 4.63
N PRO A 30 -1.24 9.02 5.07
CA PRO A 30 -2.57 8.79 4.52
C PRO A 30 -3.53 9.99 4.66
N GLY A 31 -3.26 10.88 5.62
CA GLY A 31 -4.04 12.07 5.92
C GLY A 31 -3.83 13.24 4.95
N ILE A 32 -2.89 13.15 4.00
CA ILE A 32 -2.73 14.19 2.97
C ILE A 32 -3.46 13.79 1.67
N THR A 33 -4.24 14.71 1.11
CA THR A 33 -5.07 14.48 -0.08
C THR A 33 -4.32 13.87 -1.29
N PRO A 34 -3.07 14.27 -1.60
CA PRO A 34 -2.34 13.68 -2.72
C PRO A 34 -2.09 12.17 -2.57
N SER A 35 -2.00 11.67 -1.34
CA SER A 35 -1.68 10.28 -1.03
C SER A 35 -2.89 9.40 -0.82
N THR A 36 -4.08 9.96 -0.57
CA THR A 36 -5.28 9.19 -0.18
C THR A 36 -5.66 8.09 -1.18
N LYS A 37 -5.42 8.31 -2.48
CA LYS A 37 -5.64 7.27 -3.52
C LYS A 37 -4.86 5.98 -3.25
N LEU A 38 -3.69 6.08 -2.64
CA LEU A 38 -2.80 4.96 -2.33
C LEU A 38 -3.23 4.15 -1.11
N TYR A 39 -4.32 4.57 -0.45
CA TYR A 39 -4.94 3.90 0.69
C TYR A 39 -6.36 3.43 0.37
N SER A 40 -6.72 3.41 -0.92
CA SER A 40 -8.03 2.96 -1.38
C SER A 40 -8.11 1.45 -1.49
N GLN A 41 -9.33 0.91 -1.43
CA GLN A 41 -9.60 -0.50 -1.72
C GLN A 41 -9.08 -0.93 -3.10
N GLU A 42 -9.10 -0.04 -4.10
CA GLU A 42 -8.53 -0.34 -5.42
C GLU A 42 -7.02 -0.57 -5.33
N PHE A 43 -6.29 0.30 -4.62
CA PHE A 43 -4.85 0.16 -4.45
C PHE A 43 -4.48 -1.11 -3.70
N TYR A 44 -5.21 -1.44 -2.62
CA TYR A 44 -4.98 -2.68 -1.86
C TYR A 44 -5.35 -3.91 -2.67
N GLY A 45 -6.47 -3.88 -3.41
CA GLY A 45 -6.83 -4.97 -4.31
C GLY A 45 -5.77 -5.24 -5.39
N LEU A 46 -5.15 -4.19 -5.93
CA LEU A 46 -4.02 -4.33 -6.85
C LEU A 46 -2.76 -4.88 -6.15
N THR A 47 -2.52 -4.48 -4.92
CA THR A 47 -1.40 -4.99 -4.11
C THR A 47 -1.56 -6.48 -3.80
N THR A 48 -2.77 -6.92 -3.45
CA THR A 48 -3.07 -8.34 -3.21
C THR A 48 -2.84 -9.21 -4.45
N ARG A 49 -3.08 -8.68 -5.67
CA ARG A 49 -2.83 -9.42 -6.93
C ARG A 49 -1.37 -9.74 -7.18
N VAL A 50 -0.45 -8.98 -6.59
CA VAL A 50 0.99 -9.22 -6.69
C VAL A 50 1.54 -10.00 -5.50
N LEU A 51 0.73 -10.40 -4.53
CA LEU A 51 1.16 -11.29 -3.45
C LEU A 51 1.13 -12.76 -3.92
N ALA A 52 2.15 -13.51 -3.53
CA ALA A 52 2.14 -14.96 -3.59
C ALA A 52 1.13 -15.54 -2.59
N ASP A 53 0.78 -16.82 -2.74
CA ASP A 53 -0.07 -17.52 -1.78
C ASP A 53 0.58 -17.49 -0.38
N GLY A 54 -0.18 -17.03 0.62
CA GLY A 54 0.33 -16.80 1.98
C GLY A 54 1.19 -15.56 2.15
N GLY A 55 1.33 -14.73 1.11
CA GLY A 55 2.07 -13.48 1.14
C GLY A 55 1.46 -12.45 2.09
N ARG A 56 2.28 -11.48 2.52
CA ARG A 56 1.89 -10.48 3.53
C ARG A 56 2.05 -9.06 3.02
N LEU A 57 1.11 -8.20 3.41
CA LEU A 57 1.16 -6.75 3.19
C LEU A 57 1.41 -6.05 4.52
N ALA A 58 2.40 -5.15 4.56
CA ALA A 58 2.59 -4.19 5.64
C ALA A 58 2.34 -2.77 5.11
N VAL A 59 1.52 -1.98 5.81
CA VAL A 59 1.14 -0.63 5.37
C VAL A 59 1.48 0.39 6.45
N HIS A 60 2.10 1.50 6.06
CA HIS A 60 2.23 2.66 6.94
C HIS A 60 0.87 3.35 7.11
N ALA A 61 0.27 3.24 8.31
CA ALA A 61 -1.08 3.75 8.60
C ALA A 61 -1.12 5.16 9.24
N GLY A 62 0.02 5.85 9.33
CA GLY A 62 0.12 7.13 10.03
C GLY A 62 0.20 7.00 11.57
N PRO A 63 0.29 8.12 12.29
CA PRO A 63 0.53 8.13 13.73
C PRO A 63 -0.74 7.87 14.55
N LEU A 64 -0.79 6.73 15.24
CA LEU A 64 -1.93 6.34 16.10
C LEU A 64 -2.21 7.36 17.23
N ALA A 65 -1.16 7.90 17.86
CA ALA A 65 -1.32 8.79 19.01
C ALA A 65 -1.95 10.14 18.65
N THR A 66 -1.62 10.70 17.48
CA THR A 66 -2.04 12.05 17.08
C THR A 66 -3.13 12.05 16.02
N ARG A 67 -3.30 10.96 15.25
CA ARG A 67 -4.31 10.83 14.19
C ARG A 67 -4.99 9.45 14.21
N PRO A 68 -5.63 9.05 15.32
CA PRO A 68 -6.21 7.71 15.46
C PRO A 68 -7.28 7.40 14.41
N ARG A 69 -8.09 8.38 14.01
CA ARG A 69 -9.09 8.17 12.93
C ARG A 69 -8.44 7.75 11.62
N VAL A 70 -7.34 8.40 11.22
CA VAL A 70 -6.64 8.06 9.97
C VAL A 70 -6.10 6.65 10.05
N PHE A 71 -5.45 6.29 11.16
CA PHE A 71 -4.94 4.95 11.40
C PHE A 71 -6.04 3.88 11.26
N TRP A 72 -7.17 4.07 11.96
CA TRP A 72 -8.28 3.11 11.92
C TRP A 72 -9.02 3.11 10.59
N THR A 73 -9.04 4.20 9.83
CA THR A 73 -9.56 4.20 8.46
C THR A 73 -8.69 3.37 7.53
N VAL A 74 -7.36 3.47 7.66
CA VAL A 74 -6.43 2.65 6.88
C VAL A 74 -6.66 1.17 7.17
N GLU A 75 -6.76 0.80 8.45
CA GLU A 75 -7.00 -0.57 8.89
C GLU A 75 -8.35 -1.10 8.38
N ALA A 76 -9.44 -0.34 8.56
CA ALA A 76 -10.78 -0.76 8.11
C ALA A 76 -10.94 -0.82 6.58
N THR A 77 -9.97 -0.32 5.81
CA THR A 77 -9.99 -0.39 4.34
C THR A 77 -9.33 -1.67 3.79
N LEU A 78 -8.49 -2.34 4.58
CA LEU A 78 -7.86 -3.63 4.26
C LEU A 78 -8.86 -4.79 4.40
#